data_AF-A0A5K4EBG6-F1
#
_entry.id   AF-A0A5K4EBG6-F1
#
_cell.length_a   1.000
_cell.length_b   1.000
_cell.length_c   1.000
_cell.angle_alpha   90.00
_cell.angle_beta   90.00
_cell.angle_gamma   90.00
#
_symmetry.space_group_name_H-M   'P 1'
#
loop_
_entity.id
_entity.type
_entity.pdbx_description
1 polymer ?
#
loop_
_entity_poly.entity_id
_entity_poly.type
_entity_poly.pdbx_seq_one_letter_code
_entity_poly.pdbx_strand_id
1 'polypeptide(L)' 'MYDFYSCPVKQVETSSHTKPDNFELKFEKTLSDSDGQLQITELPINDTHLHHIRLKILSGYSHFVAVYRVLFDGK' A
#
# COMPACT_ATOMS: atom_id res chain seq x y z
N MET A 1 4.10 23.67 19.37
CA MET A 1 4.85 23.00 18.29
C MET A 1 4.08 21.72 18.03
N TYR A 2 3.27 21.68 16.97
CA TYR A 2 2.48 20.51 16.65
C TYR A 2 3.30 19.66 15.69
N ASP A 3 3.95 18.63 16.22
CA ASP A 3 4.49 17.57 15.38
C ASP A 3 3.29 16.82 14.82
N PHE A 4 2.94 17.12 13.57
CA PHE A 4 2.07 16.26 12.80
C PHE A 4 2.85 14.98 12.54
N TYR A 5 2.72 13.99 13.42
CA TYR A 5 3.05 12.61 13.11
C TYR A 5 2.17 12.23 11.90
N SER A 6 2.73 12.39 10.70
CA SER A 6 2.03 12.08 9.47
C SER A 6 1.79 10.58 9.50
N CYS A 7 0.54 10.18 9.64
CA CYS A 7 0.15 8.79 9.62
C CYS A 7 0.31 8.31 8.17
N PRO A 8 1.27 7.43 7.85
CA PRO A 8 1.58 7.03 6.49
C PRO A 8 0.39 6.35 5.87
N VAL A 9 -0.09 6.91 4.78
CA VAL A 9 -1.19 6.36 3.99
C VAL A 9 -0.60 5.51 2.88
N LYS A 10 -1.02 4.25 2.84
CA LYS A 10 -0.71 3.29 1.79
C LYS A 10 -1.98 2.99 1.01
N GLN A 11 -1.89 3.08 -0.30
CA GLN A 11 -2.95 2.72 -1.22
C GLN A 11 -2.52 1.53 -2.07
N VAL A 12 -3.43 0.59 -2.25
CA VAL A 12 -3.30 -0.49 -3.23
C VAL A 12 -4.37 -0.30 -4.27
N GLU A 13 -3.92 -0.12 -5.50
CA GLU A 13 -4.78 0.00 -6.67
C GLU A 13 -4.55 -1.20 -7.58
N THR A 14 -5.61 -1.64 -8.25
CA THR A 14 -5.54 -2.79 -9.17
C THR A 14 -6.12 -2.41 -10.52
N SER A 15 -5.68 -3.09 -11.56
CA SER A 15 -6.25 -2.96 -12.90
C SER A 15 -6.41 -4.33 -13.54
N SER A 16 -7.57 -4.52 -14.16
CA SER A 16 -7.92 -5.69 -14.98
C SER A 16 -7.66 -5.47 -16.46
N HIS A 17 -7.15 -4.30 -16.85
CA HIS A 17 -6.82 -4.02 -18.23
C HIS A 17 -5.51 -4.70 -18.63
N THR A 18 -5.36 -4.98 -19.93
CA THR A 18 -4.11 -5.51 -20.48
C THR A 18 -2.97 -4.51 -20.40
N LYS A 19 -3.29 -3.21 -20.43
CA LYS A 19 -2.35 -2.11 -20.22
C LYS A 19 -2.37 -1.67 -18.75
N PRO A 20 -1.26 -1.12 -18.22
CA PRO A 20 -1.20 -0.58 -16.86
C PRO A 20 -1.89 0.80 -16.81
N ASP A 21 -3.20 0.80 -17.04
CA ASP A 21 -4.08 1.95 -16.96
C ASP A 21 -5.35 1.60 -16.17
N ASN A 22 -6.24 2.58 -15.98
CA ASN A 22 -7.53 2.40 -15.31
C ASN A 22 -7.43 1.70 -13.93
N PHE A 23 -6.54 2.20 -13.08
CA PHE A 23 -6.35 1.64 -11.75
C PHE A 23 -7.52 2.02 -10.83
N GLU A 24 -8.10 1.00 -10.18
CA GLU A 24 -9.14 1.15 -9.17
C GLU A 24 -8.54 1.00 -7.77
N LEU A 25 -8.84 1.94 -6.88
CA LEU A 25 -8.44 1.85 -5.47
C LEU A 25 -9.18 0.68 -4.80
N LYS A 26 -8.44 -0.33 -4.32
CA LYS A 26 -8.99 -1.47 -3.58
C LYS A 26 -8.77 -1.35 -2.09
N PHE A 27 -7.64 -0.78 -1.68
CA PHE A 27 -7.31 -0.62 -0.28
C PHE A 27 -6.69 0.74 -0.03
N GLU A 28 -7.12 1.41 1.02
CA GLU A 28 -6.43 2.54 1.62
C GLU A 28 -6.23 2.24 3.11
N LYS A 29 -4.97 2.19 3.54
CA LYS A 29 -4.62 2.02 4.95
C LYS A 29 -3.77 3.17 5.42
N THR A 30 -4.22 3.77 6.49
CA THR A 30 -3.37 4.55 7.37
C THR A 30 -2.70 3.57 8.34
N LEU A 31 -1.37 3.47 8.30
CA LEU A 31 -0.64 2.66 9.28
C LEU A 31 -0.35 3.50 10.52
N SER A 32 -0.37 2.85 11.69
CA SER A 32 0.02 3.43 12.98
C SER A 32 1.54 3.36 13.16
N ASP A 33 2.11 4.18 14.07
CA ASP A 33 3.55 4.09 14.31
C ASP A 33 3.82 2.79 15.05
N SER A 34 4.91 2.10 14.69
CA SER A 34 5.34 0.85 15.31
C SER A 34 6.63 1.02 16.12
N ASP A 35 7.05 2.25 16.42
CA ASP A 35 8.33 2.56 17.08
C ASP A 35 9.51 1.88 16.36
N GLY A 36 9.49 1.95 15.02
CA GLY A 36 10.54 1.36 14.18
C GLY A 36 10.49 -0.16 14.02
N GLN A 37 9.49 -0.85 14.57
CA GLN A 37 9.30 -2.29 14.33
C GLN A 37 8.74 -2.55 12.92
N LEU A 38 9.08 -3.72 12.36
CA LEU A 38 8.55 -4.16 11.07
C LEU A 38 7.02 -4.32 11.15
N GLN A 39 6.31 -3.64 10.26
CA GLN A 39 4.87 -3.81 10.11
C GLN A 39 4.55 -4.69 8.91
N ILE A 40 3.78 -5.74 9.17
CA ILE A 40 3.24 -6.61 8.14
C ILE A 40 1.75 -6.28 8.00
N THR A 41 1.31 -6.03 6.77
CA THR A 41 -0.10 -5.76 6.47
C THR A 41 -0.54 -6.73 5.38
N GLU A 42 -1.47 -7.60 5.74
CA GLU A 42 -2.14 -8.47 4.79
C GLU A 42 -3.34 -7.73 4.22
N LEU A 43 -3.41 -7.70 2.89
CA LEU A 43 -4.44 -6.97 2.15
C LEU A 43 -5.11 -7.97 1.20
N PRO A 44 -6.29 -8.51 1.55
CA PRO A 44 -7.01 -9.42 0.68
C PRO A 44 -7.54 -8.64 -0.53
N ILE A 45 -7.14 -9.05 -1.73
CA ILE A 45 -7.62 -8.49 -2.99
C ILE A 45 -8.51 -9.54 -3.64
N ASN A 46 -9.82 -9.27 -3.66
CA ASN A 46 -10.81 -10.16 -4.28
C ASN A 46 -11.09 -9.72 -5.73
N ASP A 47 -10.09 -9.84 -6.60
CA ASP A 47 -10.25 -9.64 -8.05
C ASP A 47 -9.92 -10.92 -8.80
N THR A 48 -10.87 -11.42 -9.58
CA THR A 48 -10.73 -12.64 -10.38
C THR A 48 -9.87 -12.45 -11.64
N HIS A 49 -9.74 -11.21 -12.11
CA HIS A 49 -9.07 -10.86 -13.37
C HIS A 49 -8.09 -9.70 -13.19
N LEU A 50 -7.18 -9.85 -12.23
CA LEU A 50 -6.19 -8.84 -11.93
C LEU A 50 -4.95 -9.00 -12.81
N HIS A 51 -4.56 -7.94 -13.52
CA HIS A 51 -3.39 -7.93 -14.39
C HIS A 51 -2.26 -7.03 -13.86
N HIS A 52 -2.61 -5.90 -13.24
CA HIS A 52 -1.64 -4.95 -12.71
C HIS A 52 -1.98 -4.58 -11.26
N ILE A 53 -0.95 -4.45 -10.43
CA ILE A 53 -1.06 -3.93 -9.06
C ILE A 53 -0.17 -2.71 -8.95
N ARG A 54 -0.70 -1.65 -8.33
CA ARG A 54 0.04 -0.46 -7.98
C ARG A 54 -0.01 -0.24 -6.48
N LEU A 55 1.16 -0.30 -5.85
CA LEU A 55 1.36 0.13 -4.47
C LEU A 55 1.76 1.62 -4.47
N LYS A 56 0.95 2.45 -3.82
CA LYS A 56 1.23 3.87 -3.60
C LYS A 56 1.50 4.11 -2.12
N ILE A 57 2.61 4.78 -1.85
CA ILE A 57 2.96 5.28 -0.52
C ILE A 57 2.81 6.79 -0.60
N LEU A 58 1.74 7.32 0.00
CA LEU A 58 1.42 8.75 -0.08
C LEU A 58 2.21 9.56 0.95
N SER A 59 2.52 8.95 2.09
CA SER A 59 3.25 9.59 3.18
C SER A 59 4.09 8.58 3.98
N GLY A 60 5.07 9.11 4.70
CA GLY A 60 5.96 8.38 5.60
C GLY A 60 6.10 9.10 6.93
N TYR A 61 6.56 8.40 7.97
CA TYR A 61 6.75 8.98 9.31
C TYR A 61 7.92 9.98 9.40
N SER A 62 8.93 9.85 8.54
CA SER A 62 10.14 10.68 8.57
C SER A 62 10.66 10.89 7.15
N HIS A 63 11.99 10.99 6.98
CA HIS A 63 12.64 11.37 5.73
C HIS A 63 12.61 10.29 4.64
N PHE A 64 12.36 9.01 5.00
CA PHE A 64 12.31 7.92 4.03
C PHE A 64 11.28 6.85 4.41
N VAL A 65 10.83 6.10 3.42
CA VAL A 65 10.02 4.89 3.60
C VAL A 65 10.76 3.72 2.96
N ALA A 66 10.93 2.64 3.71
CA ALA A 66 11.51 1.39 3.21
C ALA A 66 10.41 0.33 3.10
N VAL A 67 10.35 -0.33 1.95
CA VAL A 67 9.51 -1.52 1.74
C VAL A 67 10.42 -2.73 1.73
N TYR A 68 10.39 -3.51 2.81
CA TYR A 68 11.29 -4.66 2.97
C TYR A 68 10.85 -5.88 2.17
N ARG A 69 9.53 -6.14 2.10
CA ARG A 69 9.00 -7.30 1.40
C ARG A 69 7.59 -6.99 0.91
N VAL A 70 7.32 -7.35 -0.34
CA VAL A 70 5.97 -7.41 -0.90
C VAL A 70 5.74 -8.85 -1.32
N LEU A 71 4.64 -9.42 -0.85
CA LEU A 71 4.22 -10.78 -1.19
C LEU A 71 2.87 -10.70 -1.88
N PHE A 72 2.77 -11.40 -3.01
CA PHE A 72 1.52 -11.63 -3.68
C PHE A 72 1.24 -13.13 -3.58
N ASP A 73 0.13 -13.46 -2.93
CA ASP A 73 -0.40 -14.81 -2.90
C ASP A 73 -1.60 -14.85 -3.84
N GLY A 74 -1.46 -15.60 -4.94
CA GLY A 74 -2.46 -15.73 -6.00
C GLY A 74 -2.61 -17.21 -6.31
N LYS A 75 -3.87 -17.65 -6.45
CA LYS A 75 -4.21 -19.03 -6.81
C LYS A 75 -4.16 -19.24 -8.32
#